data_AF-A0A7G1IRC4-F1
#
_entry.id   AF-A0A7G1IRC4-F1
#
_cell.length_a   1.000
_cell.length_b   1.000
_cell.length_c   1.000
_cell.angle_alpha   90.00
_cell.angle_beta   90.00
_cell.angle_gamma   90.00
#
_symmetry.space_group_name_H-M   'P 1'
#
loop_
_entity.id
_entity.type
_entity.pdbx_description
1 polymer ?
#
loop_
_entity_poly.entity_id
_entity_poly.type
_entity_poly.pdbx_seq_one_letter_code
_entity_poly.pdbx_strand_id
1 'polypeptide(L)'
;MLPVDDLLPWLLVDRRAAKVTRIYDETWLRVVDAYQALSARRYTGDGSVTVAVNDPLLPGNSTSFTITGDGAEPTRRRPQLHIGVHGLAAVLLGGTTWRSLAVAGLVRADDAAALATADRLFAVPETPHAGFFF
;
A
#
# COMPACT_ATOMS: atom_id res chain seq x y z
N MET A 1 -21.28 4.05 1.97
CA MET A 1 -20.44 3.13 2.75
C MET A 1 -19.72 3.94 3.79
N LEU A 2 -19.23 3.30 4.85
CA LEU A 2 -18.35 3.92 5.83
C LEU A 2 -16.94 3.30 5.65
N PRO A 3 -15.88 4.03 6.00
CA PRO A 3 -14.54 3.46 6.12
C PRO A 3 -14.54 2.23 7.03
N VAL A 4 -13.62 1.29 6.79
CA VAL A 4 -13.55 0.07 7.62
C VAL A 4 -13.05 0.34 9.05
N ASP A 5 -12.41 1.48 9.25
CA ASP A 5 -11.91 2.00 10.53
C ASP A 5 -12.82 3.09 11.13
N ASP A 6 -14.08 3.18 10.69
CA ASP A 6 -15.05 4.15 11.21
C ASP A 6 -15.15 4.10 12.74
N LEU A 7 -15.14 5.29 13.36
CA LEU A 7 -15.12 5.45 14.80
C LEU A 7 -16.48 5.24 15.48
N LEU A 8 -17.55 4.93 14.74
CA LEU A 8 -18.90 4.72 15.27
C LEU A 8 -18.93 3.79 16.51
N PRO A 9 -18.24 2.63 16.55
CA PRO A 9 -18.24 1.78 17.75
C PRO A 9 -17.59 2.44 18.98
N TRP A 10 -16.79 3.48 18.83
CA TRP A 10 -16.16 4.23 19.93
C TRP A 10 -17.02 5.39 20.44
N LEU A 11 -18.00 5.84 19.65
CA LEU A 11 -18.90 6.93 20.01
C LEU A 11 -20.13 6.48 20.80
N LEU A 12 -20.35 5.17 20.93
CA LEU A 12 -21.49 4.57 21.62
C LEU A 12 -21.11 4.07 23.03
N VAL A 13 -22.03 4.26 23.99
CA VAL A 13 -21.90 3.67 25.34
C VAL A 13 -21.84 2.14 25.23
N ASP A 14 -22.74 1.54 24.44
CA ASP A 14 -22.66 0.13 24.06
C ASP A 14 -22.02 -0.02 22.67
N ARG A 15 -20.73 -0.33 22.64
CA ARG A 15 -19.95 -0.55 21.41
C ARG A 15 -20.53 -1.67 20.54
N ARG A 16 -21.21 -2.65 21.13
CA ARG A 16 -21.78 -3.81 20.42
C ARG A 16 -23.07 -3.48 19.67
N ALA A 17 -23.65 -2.31 19.94
CA ALA A 17 -24.81 -1.81 19.19
C ALA A 17 -24.43 -1.43 17.75
N ALA A 18 -23.19 -1.01 17.50
CA ALA A 18 -22.66 -0.84 16.15
C ALA A 18 -22.24 -2.20 15.57
N LYS A 19 -22.93 -2.65 14.52
CA LYS A 19 -22.66 -3.94 13.87
C LYS A 19 -22.16 -3.72 12.45
N VAL A 20 -21.02 -4.32 12.12
CA VAL A 20 -20.59 -4.47 10.72
C VAL A 20 -21.50 -5.52 10.09
N THR A 21 -22.38 -5.10 9.19
CA THR A 21 -23.34 -6.00 8.54
C THR A 21 -22.79 -6.65 7.28
N ARG A 22 -21.90 -5.95 6.57
CA ARG A 22 -21.21 -6.39 5.35
C ARG A 22 -19.87 -5.66 5.19
N ILE A 23 -18.95 -6.30 4.48
CA ILE A 23 -17.70 -5.71 3.96
C ILE A 23 -17.63 -6.10 2.48
N TYR A 24 -17.30 -5.13 1.63
CA TYR A 24 -17.12 -5.31 0.20
C TYR A 24 -15.81 -4.67 -0.23
N ASP A 25 -15.29 -5.12 -1.38
CA ASP A 25 -14.32 -4.33 -2.13
C ASP A 25 -14.97 -3.03 -2.64
N GLU A 26 -14.14 -1.98 -2.75
CA GLU A 26 -14.56 -0.66 -3.19
C GLU A 26 -13.68 -0.19 -4.34
N THR A 27 -12.44 0.23 -4.04
CA THR A 27 -11.56 0.84 -5.04
C THR A 27 -10.71 -0.22 -5.76
N TRP A 28 -10.98 -0.42 -7.05
CA TRP A 28 -10.14 -1.22 -7.95
C TRP A 28 -9.08 -0.35 -8.62
N LEU A 29 -7.95 -0.16 -7.95
CA LEU A 29 -6.91 0.76 -8.39
C LEU A 29 -6.02 0.14 -9.48
N ARG A 30 -5.73 0.91 -10.54
CA ARG A 30 -4.68 0.62 -11.52
C ARG A 30 -3.64 1.74 -11.52
N VAL A 31 -2.39 1.37 -11.27
CA VAL A 31 -1.25 2.27 -11.46
C VAL A 31 -0.94 2.35 -12.96
N VAL A 32 -1.08 3.54 -13.53
CA VAL A 32 -0.76 3.83 -14.94
C VAL A 32 0.70 4.27 -15.07
N ASP A 33 1.16 5.15 -14.19
CA ASP A 33 2.54 5.61 -14.08
C ASP A 33 3.03 5.36 -12.64
N ALA A 34 3.91 4.37 -12.48
CA ALA A 34 4.42 3.98 -11.18
C ALA A 34 5.34 5.02 -10.56
N TYR A 35 6.12 5.74 -11.37
CA TYR A 35 7.00 6.79 -10.85
C TYR A 35 6.17 7.94 -10.31
N GLN A 36 5.23 8.45 -11.09
CA GLN A 36 4.36 9.56 -10.67
C GLN A 36 3.51 9.19 -9.45
N ALA A 37 2.96 7.97 -9.42
CA ALA A 37 2.16 7.50 -8.30
C ALA A 37 2.98 7.42 -6.99
N LEU A 38 4.21 6.91 -7.06
CA LEU A 38 5.08 6.78 -5.89
C LEU A 38 5.68 8.13 -5.47
N SER A 39 6.08 8.99 -6.40
CA SER A 39 6.68 10.30 -6.08
C SER A 39 5.65 11.31 -5.56
N ALA A 40 4.38 11.20 -5.97
CA ALA A 40 3.29 12.04 -5.45
C ALA A 40 2.85 11.64 -4.03
N ARG A 41 3.13 10.40 -3.61
CA ARG A 41 2.78 9.87 -2.30
C ARG A 41 3.78 10.35 -1.24
N ARG A 42 3.27 10.74 -0.07
CA ARG A 42 4.11 10.98 1.12
C ARG A 42 4.36 9.69 1.89
N TYR A 43 5.56 9.56 2.43
CA TYR A 43 5.99 8.43 3.25
C TYR A 43 6.33 8.92 4.66
N THR A 44 6.37 8.02 5.64
CA THR A 44 6.67 8.38 7.04
C THR A 44 7.71 7.47 7.67
N GLY A 45 8.39 7.99 8.70
CA GLY A 45 9.36 7.24 9.47
C GLY A 45 10.72 7.08 8.79
N ASP A 46 11.61 6.39 9.50
CA ASP A 46 13.02 6.28 9.11
C ASP A 46 13.31 4.99 8.34
N GLY A 47 14.32 5.08 7.47
CA GLY A 47 14.86 3.95 6.73
C GLY A 47 14.66 4.07 5.23
N SER A 48 15.04 3.01 4.53
CA SER A 48 15.01 2.96 3.07
C SER A 48 14.73 1.54 2.62
N VAL A 49 13.88 1.39 1.62
CA VAL A 49 13.60 0.11 0.96
C VAL A 49 13.69 0.26 -0.55
N THR A 50 14.34 -0.68 -1.22
CA THR A 50 14.35 -0.74 -2.68
C THR A 50 13.36 -1.80 -3.17
N VAL A 51 12.41 -1.39 -4.00
CA VAL A 51 11.33 -2.23 -4.52
C VAL A 51 11.44 -2.33 -6.04
N ALA A 52 11.52 -3.54 -6.57
CA ALA A 52 11.33 -3.81 -7.99
C ALA A 52 9.84 -3.99 -8.30
N VAL A 53 9.32 -3.14 -9.18
CA VAL A 53 7.96 -3.23 -9.71
C VAL A 53 8.01 -3.97 -11.05
N ASN A 54 7.08 -4.89 -11.27
CA ASN A 54 6.89 -5.56 -12.55
C ASN A 54 5.48 -5.32 -13.09
N ASP A 55 5.40 -4.82 -14.32
CA ASP A 55 4.17 -4.52 -15.04
C ASP A 55 4.26 -5.04 -16.48
N PRO A 56 3.71 -6.23 -16.75
CA PRO A 56 3.72 -6.80 -18.10
C PRO A 56 2.91 -6.01 -19.13
N LEU A 57 1.93 -5.22 -18.68
CA LEU A 57 1.02 -4.49 -19.58
C LEU A 57 1.57 -3.11 -19.94
N LEU A 58 2.22 -2.44 -18.98
CA LEU A 58 2.88 -1.15 -19.19
C LEU A 58 4.37 -1.30 -18.80
N PRO A 59 5.24 -1.79 -19.72
CA PRO A 59 6.63 -2.11 -19.40
C PRO A 59 7.44 -0.94 -18.84
N GLY A 60 7.04 0.32 -19.12
CA GLY A 60 7.65 1.51 -18.55
C GLY A 60 7.58 1.58 -17.01
N ASN A 61 6.62 0.91 -16.39
CA ASN A 61 6.51 0.79 -14.93
C ASN A 61 7.45 -0.28 -14.35
N SER A 62 8.03 -1.14 -15.19
CA SER A 62 8.87 -2.26 -14.76
C SER A 62 10.29 -1.80 -14.42
N THR A 63 10.42 -1.12 -13.28
CA THR A 63 11.68 -0.55 -12.79
C THR A 63 11.80 -0.72 -11.27
N SER A 64 12.98 -0.40 -10.73
CA SER A 64 13.20 -0.39 -9.28
C SER A 64 13.13 1.03 -8.73
N PHE A 65 12.52 1.18 -7.56
CA PHE A 65 12.42 2.44 -6.82
C PHE A 65 13.08 2.29 -5.46
N THR A 66 13.84 3.29 -5.03
CA THR A 66 14.16 3.41 -3.61
C THR A 66 13.18 4.38 -2.97
N ILE A 67 12.55 3.91 -1.90
CA ILE A 67 11.57 4.65 -1.12
C ILE A 67 12.16 4.95 0.26
N THR A 68 12.04 6.20 0.69
CA THR A 68 12.42 6.72 2.02
C THR A 68 11.30 7.62 2.53
N GLY A 69 11.45 8.18 3.74
CA GLY A 69 10.52 9.18 4.27
C GLY A 69 10.41 10.45 3.40
N ASP A 70 11.45 10.76 2.61
CA ASP A 70 11.51 11.97 1.77
C ASP A 70 10.82 11.77 0.40
N GLY A 71 10.59 10.53 -0.03
CA GLY A 71 10.00 10.25 -1.33
C GLY A 71 10.42 8.92 -1.93
N ALA A 72 10.11 8.76 -3.21
CA ALA A 72 10.42 7.57 -3.99
C ALA A 72 11.08 7.97 -5.32
N GLU A 73 12.24 7.38 -5.60
CA GLU A 73 13.05 7.70 -6.78
C GLU A 73 13.48 6.43 -7.54
N PRO A 74 13.49 6.44 -8.89
CA PRO A 74 14.03 5.34 -9.68
C PRO A 74 15.48 5.06 -9.34
N THR A 75 15.86 3.78 -9.34
CA THR A 75 17.19 3.36 -8.90
C THR A 75 17.68 2.13 -9.66
N ARG A 76 19.00 1.94 -9.67
CA ARG A 76 19.66 0.71 -10.13
C ARG A 76 20.18 -0.15 -8.98
N ARG A 77 19.89 0.23 -7.72
CA ARG A 77 20.24 -0.56 -6.54
C ARG A 77 19.55 -1.91 -6.58
N ARG A 78 20.20 -2.92 -5.99
CA ARG A 78 19.64 -4.27 -5.86
C ARG A 78 18.30 -4.18 -5.11
N PRO A 79 17.18 -4.65 -5.68
CA PRO A 79 15.90 -4.65 -5.00
C PRO A 79 15.92 -5.59 -3.80
N GLN A 80 15.20 -5.20 -2.75
CA GLN A 80 14.97 -5.97 -1.53
C GLN A 80 13.59 -6.61 -1.55
N LEU A 81 12.62 -5.94 -2.19
CA LEU A 81 11.26 -6.41 -2.42
C LEU A 81 10.96 -6.47 -3.92
N HIS A 82 10.18 -7.45 -4.32
CA HIS A 82 9.67 -7.60 -5.68
C HIS A 82 8.15 -7.70 -5.64
N ILE A 83 7.48 -6.90 -6.46
CA ILE A 83 6.03 -6.81 -6.49
C ILE A 83 5.51 -6.64 -7.91
N GLY A 84 4.37 -7.24 -8.22
CA GLY A 84 3.63 -6.92 -9.44
C GLY A 84 2.88 -5.59 -9.31
N VAL A 85 2.57 -4.92 -10.43
CA VAL A 85 1.83 -3.65 -10.42
C VAL A 85 0.47 -3.72 -9.70
N HIS A 86 -0.19 -4.88 -9.70
CA HIS A 86 -1.44 -5.10 -8.96
C HIS A 86 -1.20 -5.10 -7.44
N GLY A 87 -0.10 -5.70 -6.97
CA GLY A 87 0.30 -5.64 -5.58
C GLY A 87 0.63 -4.21 -5.18
N LEU A 88 1.37 -3.49 -6.03
CA LEU A 88 1.69 -2.07 -5.80
C LEU A 88 0.40 -1.25 -5.65
N ALA A 89 -0.57 -1.43 -6.53
CA ALA A 89 -1.86 -0.76 -6.44
C ALA A 89 -2.58 -1.04 -5.11
N ALA A 90 -2.53 -2.29 -4.61
CA ALA A 90 -3.16 -2.66 -3.35
C ALA A 90 -2.54 -1.95 -2.13
N VAL A 91 -1.20 -1.81 -2.07
CA VAL A 91 -0.53 -1.13 -0.94
C VAL A 91 -0.44 0.40 -1.10
N LEU A 92 -0.61 0.94 -2.31
CA LEU A 92 -0.32 2.35 -2.59
C LEU A 92 -1.10 3.31 -1.68
N LEU A 93 -2.38 3.04 -1.47
CA LEU A 93 -3.24 3.91 -0.65
C LEU A 93 -3.21 3.56 0.85
N GLY A 94 -2.45 2.53 1.26
CA GLY A 94 -2.35 2.11 2.66
C GLY A 94 -3.51 1.24 3.16
N GLY A 95 -4.36 0.71 2.27
CA GLY A 95 -5.46 -0.20 2.64
C GLY A 95 -5.03 -1.63 2.97
N THR A 96 -3.77 -1.97 2.71
CA THR A 96 -3.14 -3.24 3.12
C THR A 96 -1.66 -3.04 3.40
N THR A 97 -0.99 -4.07 3.93
CA THR A 97 0.42 -4.02 4.32
C THR A 97 1.29 -4.85 3.38
N TRP A 98 2.56 -4.50 3.26
CA TRP A 98 3.57 -5.28 2.53
C TRP A 98 3.72 -6.67 3.13
N ARG A 99 3.67 -6.78 4.47
CA ARG A 99 3.65 -8.08 5.14
C ARG A 99 2.45 -8.92 4.72
N SER A 100 1.23 -8.36 4.70
CA SER A 100 0.03 -9.10 4.27
C SER A 100 0.16 -9.57 2.82
N LEU A 101 0.66 -8.72 1.92
CA LEU A 101 0.90 -9.11 0.53
C LEU A 101 1.99 -10.19 0.39
N ALA A 102 3.03 -10.17 1.22
CA ALA A 102 4.06 -11.20 1.22
C ALA A 102 3.50 -12.56 1.68
N VAL A 103 2.69 -12.58 2.74
CA VAL A 103 1.99 -13.80 3.19
C VAL A 103 1.04 -14.34 2.12
N ALA A 104 0.40 -13.45 1.35
CA ALA A 104 -0.44 -13.82 0.22
C ALA A 104 0.35 -14.26 -1.04
N GLY A 105 1.68 -14.21 -1.02
CA GLY A 105 2.52 -14.56 -2.16
C GLY A 105 2.59 -13.51 -3.28
N LEU A 106 2.07 -12.30 -3.04
CA LEU A 106 2.05 -11.19 -4.01
C LEU A 106 3.31 -10.32 -3.94
N VAL A 107 4.04 -10.39 -2.82
CA VAL A 107 5.35 -9.75 -2.63
C VAL A 107 6.38 -10.83 -2.33
N ARG A 108 7.50 -10.79 -3.04
CA ARG A 108 8.69 -11.58 -2.68
C ARG A 108 9.69 -10.66 -1.99
N ALA A 109 10.11 -11.03 -0.79
CA ALA A 109 11.12 -10.32 -0.03
C ALA A 109 12.37 -11.19 0.14
N ASP A 110 13.55 -10.58 0.03
CA ASP A 110 14.81 -11.25 0.36
C ASP A 110 15.04 -11.28 1.89
N ASP A 111 14.46 -10.33 2.62
CA ASP A 111 14.61 -10.17 4.08
C ASP A 111 13.31 -9.63 4.69
N ALA A 112 12.89 -10.20 5.83
CA ALA A 112 11.74 -9.74 6.60
C ALA A 112 11.90 -8.30 7.12
N ALA A 113 13.13 -7.83 7.37
CA ALA A 113 13.38 -6.46 7.79
C ALA A 113 13.01 -5.43 6.70
N ALA A 114 13.12 -5.81 5.42
CA ALA A 114 12.69 -4.98 4.30
C ALA A 114 11.16 -4.79 4.28
N LEU A 115 10.40 -5.85 4.58
CA LEU A 115 8.94 -5.76 4.72
C LEU A 115 8.55 -4.83 5.86
N ALA A 116 9.17 -4.98 7.04
CA ALA A 116 8.89 -4.12 8.18
C ALA A 116 9.23 -2.65 7.91
N THR A 117 10.28 -2.37 7.13
CA THR A 117 10.61 -1.00 6.71
C THR A 117 9.60 -0.46 5.71
N ALA A 118 9.18 -1.26 4.74
CA ALA A 118 8.15 -0.87 3.79
C ALA A 118 6.79 -0.62 4.48
N ASP A 119 6.40 -1.44 5.44
CA ASP A 119 5.18 -1.23 6.25
C ASP A 119 5.22 0.10 7.02
N ARG A 120 6.36 0.46 7.62
CA ARG A 120 6.51 1.76 8.29
C ARG A 120 6.42 2.92 7.32
N LEU A 121 7.14 2.86 6.20
CA LEU A 121 7.12 3.89 5.16
C LEU A 121 5.72 4.08 4.56
N PHE A 122 4.96 3.00 4.39
CA PHE A 122 3.62 3.02 3.80
C PHE A 122 2.49 3.18 4.82
N ALA A 123 2.77 3.27 6.12
CA ALA A 123 1.75 3.45 7.13
C ALA A 123 0.98 4.76 6.91
N VAL A 124 -0.34 4.67 7.08
CA VAL A 124 -1.30 5.79 7.08
C VAL A 124 -2.13 5.71 8.35
N PRO A 125 -2.55 6.85 8.93
CA PRO A 125 -3.34 6.85 10.16
C PRO A 125 -4.80 6.41 9.95
N GLU A 126 -5.31 6.56 8.72
CA GLU A 126 -6.69 6.29 8.34
C GLU A 126 -6.70 5.36 7.12
N THR A 127 -7.63 4.40 7.10
CA THR A 127 -7.78 3.51 5.95
C THR A 127 -8.39 4.25 4.76
N PRO A 128 -7.95 3.97 3.52
CA PRO A 128 -8.48 4.64 2.35
C PRO A 128 -9.95 4.25 2.11
N HIS A 129 -10.76 5.23 1.75
CA HIS A 129 -12.19 5.07 1.44
C HIS A 129 -12.62 6.06 0.36
N ALA A 130 -13.35 5.56 -0.63
CA ALA A 130 -13.95 6.35 -1.71
C ALA A 130 -15.48 6.42 -1.52
N GLY A 131 -15.94 7.43 -0.79
CA GLY A 131 -17.36 7.57 -0.39
C GLY A 131 -18.40 7.78 -1.51
N PHE A 132 -18.07 7.49 -2.77
CA PHE A 132 -18.93 7.56 -3.94
C PHE A 132 -18.57 6.46 -4.96
N PHE A 133 -19.49 6.19 -5.89
CA PHE A 133 -19.31 5.20 -6.96
C PHE A 133 -19.56 5.84 -8.33
N PHE A 134 -18.95 5.28 -9.37
CA PHE A 134 -19.07 5.72 -10.76
C PHE A 134 -18.90 4.55 -11.74
#